data_AF-A0A2W6DC65-F1
#
_entry.id   AF-A0A2W6DC65-F1
#
_cell.length_a   1.000
_cell.length_b   1.000
_cell.length_c   1.000
_cell.angle_alpha   90.00
_cell.angle_beta   90.00
_cell.angle_gamma   90.00
#
_symmetry.space_group_name_H-M   'P 1'
#
loop_
_entity.id
_entity.type
_entity.pdbx_description
1 polymer ?
#
loop_
_entity_poly.entity_id
_entity_poly.type
_entity_poly.pdbx_seq_one_letter_code
_entity_poly.pdbx_strand_id
1 'polypeptide(L)'
;MATDELMTRALAALSELDGPPSVEVIHRLADTGELTEEMTIAEVADLLDISAHTLRYYERAGLVQVNRDSSGHRSYDPEAVRRLVFVTRMRLSGMAMRDLQHYVTLVECGEQTVPERLDMLLEHRDTIRRQLRELTLSLTATEYKIATYGGHTGET
;
A
#
# COMPACT_ATOMS: atom_id res chain seq x y z
N MET A 1 -7.95 -15.23 -11.17
CA MET A 1 -7.34 -16.39 -10.51
C MET A 1 -5.92 -16.15 -10.00
N ALA A 2 -5.19 -15.11 -10.45
CA ALA A 2 -3.89 -14.74 -9.87
C ALA A 2 -4.00 -13.73 -8.70
N THR A 3 -5.04 -12.87 -8.69
CA THR A 3 -5.22 -11.77 -7.72
C THR A 3 -5.58 -12.24 -6.32
N ASP A 4 -6.49 -13.22 -6.23
CA ASP A 4 -6.86 -13.85 -4.97
C ASP A 4 -5.66 -14.56 -4.35
N GLU A 5 -4.83 -15.20 -5.18
CA GLU A 5 -3.67 -15.97 -4.73
C GLU A 5 -2.53 -15.07 -4.22
N LEU A 6 -2.36 -13.89 -4.80
CA LEU A 6 -1.30 -12.94 -4.43
C LEU A 6 -1.68 -12.11 -3.19
N MET A 7 -2.95 -11.69 -3.08
CA MET A 7 -3.47 -11.07 -1.85
C MET A 7 -3.60 -12.09 -0.73
N THR A 8 -4.01 -13.33 -1.04
CA THR A 8 -3.99 -14.45 -0.08
C THR A 8 -2.57 -14.79 0.34
N ARG A 9 -1.55 -14.74 -0.54
CA ARG A 9 -0.15 -14.90 -0.12
C ARG A 9 0.36 -13.75 0.73
N ALA A 10 -0.03 -12.50 0.42
CA ALA A 10 0.31 -11.34 1.24
C ALA A 10 -0.37 -11.43 2.63
N LEU A 11 -1.64 -11.80 2.70
CA LEU A 11 -2.40 -11.99 3.93
C LEU A 11 -1.98 -13.26 4.69
N ALA A 12 -1.62 -14.35 4.01
CA ALA A 12 -1.08 -15.56 4.63
C ALA A 12 0.32 -15.32 5.20
N ALA A 13 1.17 -14.57 4.50
CA ALA A 13 2.45 -14.11 5.04
C ALA A 13 2.29 -13.17 6.25
N LEU A 14 1.13 -12.49 6.38
CA LEU A 14 0.74 -11.71 7.55
C LEU A 14 0.09 -12.57 8.66
N SER A 15 -0.59 -13.66 8.29
CA SER A 15 -1.34 -14.55 9.17
C SER A 15 -0.51 -15.69 9.78
N GLU A 16 0.63 -16.05 9.19
CA GLU A 16 1.57 -17.03 9.77
C GLU A 16 2.49 -16.42 10.85
N LEU A 17 2.36 -15.13 11.13
CA LEU A 17 3.15 -14.41 12.13
C LEU A 17 2.24 -14.05 13.30
N ASP A 18 2.37 -14.73 14.43
CA ASP A 18 1.91 -14.22 15.73
C ASP A 18 2.71 -12.95 16.07
N GLY A 19 2.28 -11.79 15.55
CA GLY A 19 2.89 -10.48 15.80
C GLY A 19 2.62 -9.42 14.73
N PRO A 20 2.80 -8.12 15.04
CA PRO A 20 2.62 -7.05 14.06
C PRO A 20 3.61 -7.20 12.91
N PRO A 21 3.19 -6.96 11.65
CA PRO A 21 4.04 -7.16 10.48
C PRO A 21 5.31 -6.31 10.59
N SER A 22 6.46 -6.97 10.50
CA SER A 22 7.76 -6.35 10.62
C SER A 22 8.11 -5.54 9.36
N VAL A 23 9.01 -4.57 9.51
CA VAL A 23 9.60 -3.77 8.41
C VAL A 23 10.17 -4.66 7.29
N GLU A 24 10.52 -5.90 7.62
CA GLU A 24 10.98 -6.96 6.72
C GLU A 24 9.94 -7.38 5.67
N VAL A 25 8.63 -7.27 5.96
CA VAL A 25 7.54 -7.58 5.01
C VAL A 25 7.42 -6.50 3.94
N ILE A 26 7.59 -5.23 4.32
CA ILE A 26 7.66 -4.12 3.35
C ILE A 26 8.96 -4.22 2.56
N HIS A 27 10.07 -4.60 3.20
CA HIS A 27 11.29 -4.93 2.47
C HIS A 27 11.10 -6.09 1.50
N ARG A 28 10.37 -7.17 1.79
CA ARG A 28 10.10 -8.25 0.80
C ARG A 28 9.07 -7.86 -0.28
N LEU A 29 8.13 -6.97 0.03
CA LEU A 29 7.25 -6.37 -0.99
C LEU A 29 7.99 -5.36 -1.88
N ALA A 30 9.01 -4.68 -1.34
CA ALA A 30 9.90 -3.79 -2.08
C ALA A 30 11.07 -4.55 -2.74
N ASP A 31 11.45 -5.70 -2.21
CA ASP A 31 12.44 -6.66 -2.68
C ASP A 31 11.71 -7.76 -3.43
N THR A 32 10.92 -7.33 -4.42
CA THR A 32 10.52 -8.19 -5.52
C THR A 32 11.71 -8.32 -6.46
N GLY A 33 12.77 -8.97 -5.99
CA GLY A 33 13.94 -9.34 -6.78
C GLY A 33 13.62 -10.23 -8.00
N GLU A 34 12.35 -10.60 -8.17
CA GLU A 34 11.80 -11.36 -9.30
C GLU A 34 10.89 -10.56 -10.25
N LEU A 35 10.59 -9.28 -9.98
CA LEU A 35 9.93 -8.43 -10.99
C LEU A 35 10.97 -7.99 -12.02
N THR A 36 11.16 -8.81 -13.05
CA THR A 36 12.07 -8.53 -14.17
C THR A 36 11.33 -8.04 -15.41
N GLU A 37 10.00 -8.05 -15.41
CA GLU A 37 9.18 -7.72 -16.57
C GLU A 37 8.36 -6.44 -16.34
N GLU A 38 8.24 -5.64 -17.41
CA GLU A 38 7.36 -4.48 -17.43
C GLU A 38 5.89 -4.94 -17.40
N MET A 39 5.06 -4.23 -16.66
CA MET A 39 3.65 -4.56 -16.50
C MET A 39 2.76 -3.57 -17.24
N THR A 40 1.61 -4.04 -17.72
CA THR A 40 0.56 -3.19 -18.28
C THR A 40 -0.26 -2.51 -17.16
N ILE A 41 -1.01 -1.47 -17.52
CA ILE A 41 -1.91 -0.80 -16.57
C ILE A 41 -2.97 -1.75 -15.97
N ALA A 42 -3.40 -2.77 -16.70
CA ALA A 42 -4.39 -3.73 -16.21
C ALA A 42 -3.79 -4.62 -15.14
N GLU A 43 -2.59 -5.15 -15.37
CA GLU A 43 -1.89 -6.00 -14.40
C GLU A 43 -1.53 -5.24 -13.13
N VAL A 44 -1.09 -3.98 -13.24
CA VAL A 44 -0.80 -3.14 -12.06
C VAL A 44 -2.08 -2.76 -11.31
N ALA A 45 -3.18 -2.53 -12.03
CA ALA A 45 -4.48 -2.24 -11.40
C ALA A 45 -4.97 -3.44 -10.57
N ASP A 46 -4.87 -4.64 -11.14
CA ASP A 46 -5.22 -5.89 -10.47
C ASP A 46 -4.29 -6.17 -9.29
N LEU A 47 -2.98 -5.98 -9.45
CA LEU A 47 -1.98 -6.17 -8.39
C LEU A 47 -2.27 -5.32 -7.15
N LEU A 48 -2.66 -4.06 -7.37
CA LEU A 48 -2.85 -3.07 -6.31
C LEU A 48 -4.29 -2.99 -5.81
N ASP A 49 -5.20 -3.77 -6.40
CA ASP A 49 -6.65 -3.73 -6.15
C ASP A 49 -7.21 -2.30 -6.27
N ILE A 50 -6.83 -1.59 -7.34
CA ILE A 50 -7.33 -0.25 -7.66
C ILE A 50 -7.70 -0.14 -9.13
N SER A 51 -8.61 0.76 -9.44
CA SER A 51 -8.98 0.98 -10.84
C SER A 51 -7.81 1.50 -11.68
N ALA A 52 -7.77 1.13 -12.97
CA ALA A 52 -6.88 1.77 -13.93
C ALA A 52 -7.09 3.30 -14.02
N HIS A 53 -8.27 3.81 -13.66
CA HIS A 53 -8.50 5.26 -13.55
C HIS A 53 -7.71 5.87 -12.38
N THR A 54 -7.62 5.18 -11.25
CA THR A 54 -6.81 5.57 -10.09
C THR A 54 -5.32 5.61 -10.45
N LEU A 55 -4.81 4.62 -11.20
CA LEU A 55 -3.43 4.63 -11.69
C LEU A 55 -3.14 5.84 -12.59
N ARG A 56 -4.03 6.14 -13.54
CA ARG A 56 -3.92 7.35 -14.38
C ARG A 56 -4.01 8.63 -13.55
N TYR A 57 -4.75 8.62 -12.45
CA TYR A 57 -4.80 9.74 -11.54
C TYR A 57 -3.48 9.91 -10.78
N TYR A 58 -2.86 8.83 -10.30
CA TYR A 58 -1.55 8.90 -9.63
C TYR A 58 -0.43 9.39 -10.55
N GLU A 59 -0.41 8.95 -11.81
CA GLU A 59 0.49 9.49 -12.83
C GLU A 59 0.26 11.01 -13.03
N ARG A 60 -1.00 11.44 -13.22
CA ARG A 60 -1.33 12.88 -13.36
C ARG A 60 -1.01 13.70 -12.12
N ALA A 61 -1.10 13.09 -10.94
CA ALA A 61 -0.73 13.71 -9.67
C ALA A 61 0.80 13.73 -9.46
N GLY A 62 1.60 13.21 -10.39
CA GLY A 62 3.06 13.23 -10.32
C GLY A 62 3.66 12.22 -9.34
N LEU A 63 2.90 11.20 -8.93
CA LEU A 63 3.38 10.19 -7.98
C LEU A 63 4.24 9.12 -8.65
N VAL A 64 4.11 8.95 -9.96
CA VAL A 64 4.87 7.99 -10.76
C VAL A 64 5.00 8.53 -12.19
N GLN A 65 6.16 8.31 -12.80
CA GLN A 65 6.35 8.49 -14.24
C GLN A 65 6.31 7.11 -14.88
N VAL A 66 5.60 6.99 -16.01
CA VAL A 66 5.33 5.71 -16.66
C VAL A 66 5.78 5.80 -18.11
N ASN A 67 6.58 4.83 -18.54
CA ASN A 67 7.02 4.73 -19.91
C ASN A 67 5.88 4.30 -20.82
N ARG A 68 6.07 4.47 -22.13
CA ARG A 68 5.18 3.90 -23.13
C ARG A 68 5.90 2.86 -23.94
N ASP A 69 5.22 1.75 -24.20
CA ASP A 69 5.73 0.70 -25.08
C ASP A 69 5.73 1.15 -26.55
N SER A 70 6.24 0.29 -27.44
CA SER A 70 6.28 0.54 -28.89
C SER A 70 4.91 0.73 -29.54
N SER A 71 3.83 0.27 -28.87
CA SER A 71 2.44 0.42 -29.32
C SER A 71 1.76 1.65 -28.72
N GLY A 72 2.45 2.42 -27.86
CA GLY A 72 1.95 3.62 -27.21
C GLY A 72 1.13 3.37 -25.93
N HIS A 73 1.07 2.14 -25.43
CA HIS A 73 0.44 1.79 -24.15
C HIS A 73 1.39 2.06 -22.98
N ARG A 74 0.83 2.25 -21.78
CA ARG A 74 1.61 2.44 -20.55
C ARG A 74 2.31 1.15 -20.15
N SER A 75 3.61 1.23 -19.95
CA SER A 75 4.46 0.16 -19.46
C SER A 75 5.09 0.57 -18.14
N TYR A 76 4.83 -0.22 -17.09
CA TYR A 76 5.27 0.03 -15.73
C TYR A 76 6.48 -0.86 -15.45
N ASP A 77 7.65 -0.25 -15.37
CA ASP A 77 8.84 -0.98 -14.94
C ASP A 77 8.76 -1.36 -13.44
N PRO A 78 9.63 -2.27 -12.97
CA PRO A 78 9.62 -2.72 -11.59
C PRO A 78 9.77 -1.58 -10.57
N GLU A 79 10.46 -0.49 -10.89
CA GLU A 79 10.62 0.65 -9.99
C GLU A 79 9.31 1.44 -9.84
N ALA A 80 8.63 1.70 -10.96
CA ALA A 80 7.32 2.31 -11.00
C ALA A 80 6.30 1.48 -10.20
N VAL A 81 6.34 0.15 -10.33
CA VAL A 81 5.47 -0.76 -9.57
C VAL A 81 5.77 -0.67 -8.06
N ARG A 82 7.04 -0.74 -7.64
CA ARG A 82 7.43 -0.60 -6.22
C ARG A 82 6.96 0.72 -5.63
N ARG A 83 7.13 1.81 -6.37
CA ARG A 83 6.66 3.14 -5.97
C ARG A 83 5.14 3.15 -5.80
N LEU A 84 4.40 2.58 -6.75
CA LEU A 84 2.95 2.52 -6.71
C LEU A 84 2.41 1.66 -5.57
N VAL A 85 3.07 0.54 -5.23
CA VAL A 85 2.74 -0.26 -4.03
C VAL A 85 2.81 0.63 -2.80
N PHE A 86 3.95 1.31 -2.60
CA PHE A 86 4.15 2.17 -1.43
C PHE A 86 3.12 3.31 -1.37
N VAL A 87 2.98 4.08 -2.45
CA VAL A 87 2.06 5.21 -2.55
C VAL A 87 0.61 4.78 -2.29
N THR A 88 0.21 3.64 -2.84
CA THR A 88 -1.16 3.11 -2.65
C THR A 88 -1.41 2.76 -1.18
N ARG A 89 -0.46 2.08 -0.50
CA ARG A 89 -0.59 1.74 0.92
C ARG A 89 -0.63 2.98 1.81
N MET A 90 0.19 3.99 1.53
CA MET A 90 0.17 5.26 2.25
C MET A 90 -1.16 6.01 2.02
N ARG A 91 -1.68 6.01 0.79
CA ARG A 91 -2.96 6.66 0.48
C ARG A 91 -4.14 5.99 1.18
N LEU A 92 -4.20 4.65 1.14
CA LEU A 92 -5.26 3.87 1.79
C LEU A 92 -5.23 4.00 3.32
N SER A 93 -4.05 4.17 3.91
CA SER A 93 -3.88 4.45 5.34
C SER A 93 -4.12 5.92 5.72
N GLY A 94 -4.62 6.74 4.80
CA GLY A 94 -5.08 8.09 5.10
C GLY A 94 -4.05 9.20 4.91
N MET A 95 -2.86 8.93 4.36
CA MET A 95 -1.94 9.99 3.98
C MET A 95 -2.59 10.88 2.91
N ALA A 96 -2.48 12.20 3.04
CA ALA A 96 -3.05 13.12 2.08
C ALA A 96 -2.29 13.06 0.76
N MET A 97 -2.99 13.36 -0.34
CA MET A 97 -2.37 13.41 -1.67
C MET A 97 -1.19 14.40 -1.73
N ARG A 98 -1.34 15.55 -1.06
CA ARG A 98 -0.29 16.57 -0.97
C ARG A 98 0.98 16.03 -0.30
N ASP A 99 0.84 15.27 0.77
CA ASP A 99 1.99 14.73 1.52
C ASP A 99 2.69 13.65 0.70
N LEU A 100 1.95 12.85 -0.06
CA LEU A 100 2.52 11.89 -1.02
C LEU A 100 3.32 12.58 -2.13
N GLN A 101 2.80 13.67 -2.70
CA GLN A 101 3.51 14.45 -3.70
C GLN A 101 4.79 15.07 -3.12
N HIS A 102 4.73 15.57 -1.88
CA HIS A 102 5.90 16.09 -1.18
C HIS A 102 6.93 14.99 -0.95
N TYR A 103 6.52 13.83 -0.44
CA TYR A 103 7.40 12.68 -0.26
C TYR A 103 8.09 12.25 -1.56
N VAL A 104 7.35 12.15 -2.67
CA VAL A 104 7.93 11.81 -3.98
C VAL A 104 8.95 12.86 -4.41
N THR A 105 8.63 14.14 -4.24
CA THR A 105 9.58 15.24 -4.55
C THR A 105 10.87 15.10 -3.74
N LEU A 106 10.77 14.77 -2.45
CA LEU A 106 11.95 14.53 -1.62
C LEU A 106 12.77 13.33 -2.09
N VAL A 107 12.13 12.24 -2.52
CA VAL A 107 12.81 11.08 -3.09
C VAL A 107 13.61 11.48 -4.34
N GLU A 108 13.00 12.26 -5.24
CA GLU A 108 13.68 12.75 -6.47
C GLU A 108 14.86 13.68 -6.17
N CYS A 109 14.83 14.41 -5.06
CA CYS A 109 15.95 15.24 -4.64
C CYS A 109 17.19 14.42 -4.24
N GLY A 110 17.04 13.17 -3.81
CA GLY A 110 18.15 12.29 -3.45
C GLY A 110 18.40 12.14 -1.94
N GLU A 111 19.56 11.58 -1.57
CA GLU A 111 19.85 11.12 -0.20
C GLU A 111 19.86 12.23 0.88
N GLN A 112 20.12 13.47 0.51
CA GLN A 112 20.13 14.60 1.45
C GLN A 112 18.77 14.86 2.12
N THR A 113 17.68 14.38 1.53
CA THR A 113 16.32 14.52 2.07
C THR A 113 15.90 13.32 2.94
N VAL A 114 16.77 12.33 3.16
CA VAL A 114 16.44 11.15 4.00
C VAL A 114 15.89 11.54 5.38
N PRO A 115 16.47 12.52 6.11
CA PRO A 115 15.93 12.91 7.42
C PRO A 115 14.48 13.41 7.34
N GLU A 116 14.17 14.27 6.37
CA GLU A 116 12.82 14.82 6.19
C GLU A 116 11.81 13.72 5.78
N ARG A 117 12.23 12.81 4.89
CA ARG A 117 11.41 11.63 4.52
C ARG A 117 11.13 10.76 5.73
N LEU A 118 12.12 10.53 6.58
CA LEU A 118 11.97 9.73 7.79
C LEU A 118 10.96 10.36 8.75
N ASP A 119 11.07 11.67 8.99
CA ASP A 119 10.16 12.40 9.88
C ASP A 119 8.71 12.29 9.41
N MET A 120 8.44 12.49 8.11
CA MET A 120 7.10 12.31 7.53
C MET A 120 6.54 10.89 7.76
N LEU A 121 7.38 9.86 7.62
CA LEU A 121 6.95 8.48 7.82
C LEU A 121 6.73 8.15 9.29
N LEU A 122 7.49 8.74 10.21
CA LEU A 122 7.28 8.59 11.65
C LEU A 122 5.95 9.23 12.08
N GLU A 123 5.65 10.43 11.59
CA GLU A 123 4.36 11.11 11.84
C GLU A 123 3.18 10.30 11.30
N HIS A 124 3.30 9.80 10.07
CA HIS A 124 2.24 8.97 9.48
C HIS A 124 2.05 7.65 10.22
N ARG A 125 3.14 6.99 10.62
CA ARG A 125 3.09 5.77 11.45
C ARG A 125 2.32 6.01 12.74
N ASP A 126 2.55 7.13 13.42
CA ASP A 126 1.88 7.44 14.68
C ASP A 126 0.40 7.79 14.46
N THR A 127 0.06 8.37 13.30
CA THR A 127 -1.32 8.53 12.84
C THR A 127 -2.02 7.18 12.62
N ILE A 128 -1.38 6.25 11.90
CA ILE A 128 -1.92 4.89 11.68
C ILE A 128 -2.14 4.19 13.03
N ARG A 129 -1.16 4.25 13.93
CA ARG A 129 -1.27 3.63 15.27
C ARG A 129 -2.46 4.17 16.06
N ARG A 130 -2.76 5.47 15.94
CA ARG A 130 -3.94 6.07 16.56
C ARG A 130 -5.23 5.53 15.93
N GLN A 131 -5.31 5.49 14.60
CA GLN A 131 -6.46 4.95 13.88
C GLN A 131 -6.72 3.47 14.23
N LEU A 132 -5.67 2.66 14.33
CA LEU A 132 -5.78 1.26 14.75
C LEU A 132 -6.43 1.14 16.13
N ARG A 133 -5.97 1.91 17.13
CA ARG A 133 -6.57 1.90 18.48
C ARG A 133 -8.05 2.31 18.46
N GLU A 134 -8.40 3.34 17.70
CA GLU A 134 -9.79 3.81 17.57
C GLU A 134 -10.68 2.77 16.89
N LEU A 135 -10.19 2.11 15.83
CA LEU A 135 -10.89 1.05 15.13
C LEU A 135 -11.06 -0.20 16.00
N THR A 136 -10.02 -0.61 16.73
CA THR A 136 -10.11 -1.73 17.68
C THR A 136 -11.18 -1.47 18.73
N LEU A 137 -11.23 -0.28 19.32
CA LEU A 137 -12.28 0.06 20.29
C LEU A 137 -13.68 0.00 19.66
N SER A 138 -13.82 0.50 18.44
CA SER A 138 -15.09 0.48 17.70
C SER A 138 -15.53 -0.94 17.34
N LEU A 139 -14.57 -1.80 16.98
CA LEU A 139 -14.80 -3.21 16.71
C LEU A 139 -15.31 -3.92 17.97
N THR A 140 -14.62 -3.76 19.11
CA THR A 140 -15.05 -4.35 20.39
C THR A 140 -16.46 -3.90 20.80
N ALA A 141 -16.79 -2.62 20.62
CA ALA A 141 -18.14 -2.12 20.90
C ALA A 141 -19.20 -2.75 19.98
N THR A 142 -18.85 -2.99 18.72
CA THR A 142 -19.71 -3.66 17.74
C THR A 142 -19.92 -5.13 18.11
N GLU A 143 -18.85 -5.85 18.44
CA GLU A 143 -18.90 -7.24 18.88
C GLU A 143 -19.74 -7.42 20.14
N TYR A 144 -19.58 -6.52 21.12
CA TYR A 144 -20.43 -6.48 22.31
C TYR A 144 -21.92 -6.38 21.94
N LYS A 145 -22.28 -5.56 20.95
CA LYS A 145 -23.68 -5.43 20.49
C LYS A 145 -24.16 -6.67 19.76
N ILE A 146 -23.33 -7.29 18.93
CA ILE A 146 -23.64 -8.56 18.26
C ILE A 146 -23.93 -9.64 19.31
N ALA A 147 -23.06 -9.79 20.31
CA ALA A 147 -23.24 -10.74 21.40
C ALA A 147 -24.50 -10.46 22.23
N THR A 148 -24.79 -9.18 22.51
CA THR A 148 -26.02 -8.77 23.22
C THR A 148 -27.29 -9.20 22.48
N TYR A 149 -27.27 -9.26 21.16
CA TYR A 149 -28.41 -9.71 20.33
C TYR A 149 -28.38 -11.22 20.02
N GLY A 150 -27.49 -11.99 20.63
CA GLY A 150 -27.39 -13.45 20.45
C GLY A 150 -26.64 -13.89 19.19
N GLY A 151 -25.97 -12.96 18.51
CA GLY A 151 -25.02 -13.29 17.44
C GLY A 151 -23.69 -13.80 18.02
N HIS A 152 -22.99 -14.62 17.24
CA HIS A 152 -21.67 -15.13 17.62
C HIS A 152 -20.62 -14.45 16.73
N THR A 153 -19.69 -13.74 17.35
CA THR A 153 -18.49 -13.22 16.70
C THR A 153 -17.43 -14.32 16.81
N GLY A 154 -17.39 -15.20 15.80
CA GLY A 154 -16.52 -16.36 15.83
C GLY A 154 -15.04 -15.98 15.83
N GLU A 155 -14.37 -16.26 16.94
CA GLU A 155 -13.01 -16.82 16.96
C GLU A 155 -13.11 -18.07 17.86
N THR A 156 -13.24 -19.24 17.25
CA THR A 156 -13.09 -20.54 17.94
C THR A 156 -11.86 -21.21 17.41
#